data_AF-A0A376BDQ8-F1
#
_entry.id   AF-A0A376BDQ8-F1
#
_cell.length_a   1.000
_cell.length_b   1.000
_cell.length_c   1.000
_cell.angle_alpha   90.00
_cell.angle_beta   90.00
_cell.angle_gamma   90.00
#
_symmetry.space_group_name_H-M   'P 1'
#
loop_
_entity.id
_entity.type
_entity.pdbx_description
1 polymer ?
#
loop_
_entity_poly.entity_id
_entity_poly.type
_entity_poly.pdbx_seq_one_letter_code
_entity_poly.pdbx_strand_id
1 'polypeptide(L)'
;MTTICNGEVYPSIARYQKPYSLGKTNAVQRRKDIESCGGFFSKDDPIDYGIKGSRDKNGKTILQVVEDFRSCMKNKGYIYFSNAECGRKNSKTDKGICNE
;
A
#
# COMPACT_ATOMS: atom_id res chain seq x y z
N MET A 1 -28.03 4.62 10.45
CA MET A 1 -27.95 4.13 9.07
C MET A 1 -26.55 3.59 8.84
N THR A 2 -26.36 2.28 8.87
CA THR A 2 -25.11 1.64 8.45
C THR A 2 -25.08 1.70 6.92
N THR A 3 -24.34 2.65 6.37
CA THR A 3 -24.08 2.67 4.93
C THR A 3 -23.33 1.39 4.59
N ILE A 4 -24.02 0.42 3.98
CA ILE A 4 -23.40 -0.79 3.44
C ILE A 4 -22.56 -0.32 2.26
N CYS A 5 -21.24 -0.25 2.44
CA CYS A 5 -20.32 0.15 1.38
C CYS A 5 -20.06 -1.07 0.47
N ASN A 6 -20.84 -1.20 -0.60
CA ASN A 6 -20.76 -2.29 -1.60
C ASN A 6 -19.50 -2.19 -2.51
N GLY A 7 -18.30 -2.07 -1.94
CA GLY A 7 -17.04 -1.95 -2.70
C GLY A 7 -15.90 -2.78 -2.13
N GLU A 8 -14.85 -2.93 -2.93
CA GLU A 8 -13.63 -3.65 -2.56
C GLU A 8 -12.65 -2.73 -1.84
N VAL A 9 -11.86 -3.29 -0.90
CA VAL A 9 -10.76 -2.55 -0.28
C VAL A 9 -9.60 -2.56 -1.25
N TYR A 10 -8.98 -1.39 -1.48
CA TYR A 10 -7.73 -1.33 -2.21
C TYR A 10 -6.63 -2.15 -1.49
N PRO A 11 -5.83 -2.94 -2.22
CA PRO A 11 -4.70 -3.66 -1.61
C PRO A 11 -3.69 -2.67 -1.05
N SER A 12 -2.86 -3.10 -0.08
CA SER A 12 -2.06 -2.13 0.67
C SER A 12 -1.01 -1.42 -0.20
N ILE A 13 -0.53 -2.06 -1.27
CA ILE A 13 0.30 -1.42 -2.31
C ILE A 13 -0.39 -0.22 -2.99
N ALA A 14 -1.68 -0.31 -3.29
CA ALA A 14 -2.43 0.71 -4.04
C ALA A 14 -2.57 2.03 -3.26
N ARG A 15 -2.38 1.97 -1.94
CA ARG A 15 -2.41 3.11 -1.03
C ARG A 15 -1.15 3.97 -1.09
N TYR A 16 -0.04 3.45 -1.65
CA TYR A 16 1.13 4.25 -1.99
C TYR A 16 0.90 4.97 -3.32
N GLN A 17 0.91 6.30 -3.26
CA GLN A 17 0.62 7.17 -4.38
C GLN A 17 1.68 8.27 -4.51
N LYS A 18 1.96 8.71 -5.74
CA LYS A 18 2.70 9.94 -5.97
C LYS A 18 1.73 11.12 -5.86
N PRO A 19 2.07 12.18 -5.11
CA PRO A 19 1.16 13.32 -4.91
C PRO A 19 0.78 14.03 -6.22
N TYR A 20 1.63 13.99 -7.25
CA TYR A 20 1.36 14.58 -8.56
C TYR A 20 0.60 13.64 -9.53
N SER A 21 0.28 12.41 -9.13
CA SER A 21 -0.43 11.43 -9.97
C SER A 21 -1.39 10.55 -9.16
N LEU A 22 -2.14 11.14 -8.23
CA LEU A 22 -3.14 10.43 -7.42
C LEU A 22 -4.12 9.66 -8.32
N GLY A 23 -4.39 8.40 -7.97
CA GLY A 23 -5.26 7.51 -8.76
C GLY A 23 -4.68 7.05 -10.09
N LYS A 24 -3.46 7.47 -10.43
CA LYS A 24 -2.78 7.16 -11.70
C LYS A 24 -1.29 6.86 -11.50
N THR A 25 -0.89 6.55 -10.27
CA THR A 25 0.49 6.21 -9.94
C THR A 25 0.89 4.96 -10.71
N ASN A 26 2.04 4.99 -11.38
CA ASN A 26 2.55 3.87 -12.16
C ASN A 26 2.75 2.63 -11.26
N ALA A 27 1.87 1.65 -11.43
CA ALA A 27 1.84 0.42 -10.63
C ALA A 27 3.12 -0.41 -10.76
N VAL A 28 3.66 -0.51 -11.97
CA VAL A 28 4.89 -1.27 -12.26
C VAL A 28 6.08 -0.64 -11.54
N GLN A 29 6.22 0.67 -11.63
CA GLN A 29 7.30 1.38 -10.93
C GLN A 29 7.13 1.32 -9.41
N ARG A 30 5.89 1.45 -8.92
CA ARG A 30 5.58 1.31 -7.49
C ARG A 30 5.95 -0.06 -6.95
N ARG A 31 5.69 -1.13 -7.70
CA ARG A 31 6.10 -2.49 -7.33
C ARG A 31 7.62 -2.62 -7.20
N LYS A 32 8.36 -2.13 -8.20
CA LYS A 32 9.84 -2.10 -8.19
C LYS A 32 10.38 -1.31 -7.00
N ASP A 33 9.77 -0.17 -6.70
CA ASP A 33 10.16 0.69 -5.59
C ASP A 33 9.94 0.00 -4.24
N ILE A 34 8.82 -0.69 -4.06
CA ILE A 34 8.56 -1.53 -2.87
C ILE A 34 9.64 -2.61 -2.71
N GLU A 35 9.95 -3.36 -3.77
CA GLU A 35 10.98 -4.40 -3.74
C GLU A 35 12.35 -3.82 -3.36
N SER A 36 12.70 -2.67 -3.94
CA SER A 36 13.97 -1.98 -3.64
C SER A 36 14.04 -1.44 -2.20
N CYS A 37 12.88 -1.16 -1.57
CA CYS A 37 12.80 -0.75 -0.17
C CYS A 37 12.77 -1.94 0.81
N GLY A 38 12.92 -3.19 0.33
CA GLY A 38 12.90 -4.39 1.17
C GLY A 38 11.52 -5.05 1.28
N GLY A 39 10.55 -4.58 0.50
CA GLY A 39 9.30 -5.28 0.30
C GLY A 39 9.46 -6.55 -0.54
N PHE A 40 8.47 -7.43 -0.49
CA PHE A 40 8.39 -8.61 -1.35
C PHE A 40 6.94 -8.97 -1.62
N PHE A 41 6.68 -9.67 -2.72
CA PHE A 41 5.38 -10.20 -3.08
C PHE A 41 5.44 -11.72 -2.99
N SER A 42 4.50 -12.33 -2.29
CA SER A 42 4.46 -13.79 -2.20
C SER A 42 3.83 -14.36 -3.48
N LYS A 43 4.07 -15.65 -3.76
CA LYS A 43 3.39 -16.31 -4.88
C LYS A 43 1.89 -16.49 -4.60
N ASP A 44 1.54 -16.68 -3.33
CA ASP A 44 0.18 -16.93 -2.87
C ASP A 44 -0.66 -15.65 -2.76
N ASP A 45 0.00 -14.51 -2.54
CA ASP A 45 -0.57 -13.17 -2.58
C ASP A 45 0.36 -12.26 -3.41
N PRO A 46 0.18 -12.24 -4.75
CA PRO A 46 0.96 -11.39 -5.64
C PRO A 46 0.46 -9.94 -5.67
N ILE A 47 -0.67 -9.66 -5.02
CA ILE A 47 -1.37 -8.37 -5.03
C ILE A 47 -0.85 -7.51 -3.89
N ASP A 48 -0.69 -8.06 -2.68
CA ASP A 48 -0.15 -7.33 -1.54
C ASP A 48 1.33 -7.65 -1.26
N TYR A 49 1.98 -6.79 -0.47
CA TYR A 49 3.40 -6.90 -0.16
C TYR A 49 3.64 -7.25 1.31
N GLY A 50 4.67 -8.05 1.55
CA GLY A 50 5.31 -8.20 2.86
C GLY A 50 6.57 -7.36 2.96
N ILE A 51 7.06 -7.13 4.17
CA ILE A 51 8.34 -6.45 4.43
C ILE A 51 9.34 -7.49 4.97
N LYS A 52 10.46 -7.70 4.28
CA LYS A 52 11.49 -8.68 4.68
C LYS A 52 12.05 -8.32 6.04
N GLY A 53 12.18 -9.31 6.93
CA GLY A 53 12.74 -9.11 8.27
C GLY A 53 11.86 -8.26 9.20
N SER A 54 10.61 -7.94 8.82
CA SER A 54 9.71 -7.16 9.69
C SER A 54 9.17 -7.92 10.88
N ARG A 55 9.49 -9.22 11.03
CA ARG A 55 9.02 -10.10 12.09
C ARG A 55 10.23 -10.76 12.77
N ASP A 56 10.22 -10.80 14.10
CA ASP A 56 11.22 -11.55 14.86
C ASP A 56 10.91 -13.06 14.86
N LYS A 57 11.76 -13.84 15.53
CA LYS A 57 11.61 -15.30 15.65
C LYS A 57 10.29 -15.75 16.30
N ASN A 58 9.63 -14.87 17.05
CA ASN A 58 8.35 -15.12 17.71
C ASN A 58 7.17 -14.57 16.89
N GLY A 59 7.40 -14.06 15.68
CA GLY A 59 6.39 -13.45 14.83
C GLY A 59 5.96 -12.04 15.27
N LYS A 60 6.66 -11.39 16.20
CA LYS A 60 6.36 -10.02 16.60
C LYS A 60 6.94 -9.04 15.58
N THR A 61 6.17 -7.99 15.26
CA THR A 61 6.63 -6.94 14.36
C THR A 61 7.84 -6.19 14.93
N ILE A 62 8.90 -6.10 14.15
CA ILE A 62 10.07 -5.26 14.40
C ILE A 62 9.77 -3.88 13.82
N LEU A 63 9.34 -2.95 14.67
CA LEU A 63 8.86 -1.63 14.25
C LEU A 63 9.91 -0.86 13.44
N GLN A 64 11.19 -0.93 13.82
CA GLN A 64 12.26 -0.22 13.12
C GLN A 64 12.33 -0.59 11.63
N VAL A 65 12.24 -1.88 11.30
CA VAL A 65 12.29 -2.36 9.90
C VAL A 65 11.10 -1.82 9.09
N VAL A 66 9.92 -1.71 9.72
CA VAL A 66 8.72 -1.16 9.08
C VAL A 66 8.87 0.35 8.85
N GLU A 67 9.43 1.08 9.81
CA GLU A 67 9.66 2.52 9.68
C GLU A 67 10.77 2.85 8.67
N ASP A 68 11.81 2.02 8.57
CA ASP A 68 12.84 2.14 7.54
C ASP A 68 12.26 1.92 6.14
N PHE A 69 11.40 0.90 5.98
CA PHE A 69 10.66 0.68 4.73
C PHE A 69 9.79 1.89 4.36
N ARG A 70 9.01 2.41 5.32
CA ARG A 70 8.14 3.59 5.10
C ARG A 70 8.95 4.83 4.73
N SER A 71 10.08 5.04 5.40
CA SER A 71 10.99 6.14 5.11
C SER A 71 11.60 6.02 3.72
N CYS A 72 11.98 4.82 3.29
CA CYS A 72 12.44 4.57 1.92
C CYS A 72 11.36 4.91 0.87
N MET A 73 10.12 4.47 1.07
CA MET A 73 9.00 4.80 0.18
C MET A 73 8.74 6.31 0.14
N LYS A 74 8.80 6.98 1.30
CA LYS A 74 8.67 8.44 1.39
C LYS A 74 9.79 9.17 0.65
N ASN A 75 11.04 8.72 0.78
CA ASN A 75 12.20 9.30 0.09
C ASN A 75 12.11 9.13 -1.43
N LYS A 76 11.49 8.06 -1.90
CA LYS A 76 11.15 7.89 -3.31
C LYS A 76 10.01 8.81 -3.76
N GLY A 77 9.35 9.54 -2.86
CA GLY A 77 8.30 10.50 -3.16
C GLY A 77 6.88 9.93 -3.10
N TYR A 78 6.68 8.81 -2.41
CA TYR A 78 5.34 8.28 -2.16
C TYR A 78 4.73 8.88 -0.89
N ILE A 79 3.42 9.09 -0.94
CA ILE A 79 2.56 9.25 0.24
C ILE A 79 1.70 8.00 0.40
N TYR A 80 1.26 7.73 1.64
CA TYR A 80 0.47 6.55 1.97
C TYR A 80 -0.88 6.96 2.54
N PHE A 81 -1.96 6.55 1.89
CA PHE A 81 -3.32 6.82 2.35
C PHE A 81 -3.84 5.71 3.25
N SER A 82 -4.82 6.00 4.10
CA SER A 82 -5.65 5.01 4.79
C SER A 82 -6.71 4.39 3.86
N ASN A 83 -7.30 3.27 4.26
CA ASN A 83 -8.44 2.69 3.54
C ASN A 83 -9.62 3.69 3.47
N ALA A 84 -9.85 4.47 4.54
CA ALA A 84 -10.88 5.50 4.57
C ALA A 84 -10.57 6.71 3.67
N GLU A 85 -9.29 7.00 3.47
CA GLU A 85 -8.85 8.04 2.53
C GLU A 85 -9.03 7.59 1.09
N CYS A 86 -8.63 6.38 0.72
CA CYS A 86 -8.86 5.84 -0.63
C CYS A 86 -10.37 5.68 -0.94
N GLY A 87 -11.15 5.30 0.07
CA GLY A 87 -12.49 4.79 -0.15
C GLY A 87 -12.50 3.32 -0.58
N ARG A 88 -13.67 2.83 -1.01
CA ARG A 88 -13.80 1.46 -1.53
C ARG A 88 -14.00 1.47 -3.03
N LYS A 89 -13.18 0.71 -3.75
CA LYS A 89 -13.23 0.53 -5.20
C LYS A 89 -14.63 0.12 -5.64
N ASN A 90 -15.09 0.64 -6.78
CA ASN A 90 -16.41 0.36 -7.37
C ASN A 90 -17.60 0.73 -6.45
N SER A 91 -17.42 1.69 -5.53
CA SER A 91 -18.49 2.17 -4.67
C SER A 91 -18.64 3.68 -4.71
N LYS A 92 -19.75 4.19 -4.16
CA LYS A 92 -19.97 5.64 -3.96
C LYS A 92 -18.96 6.30 -3.02
N THR A 93 -18.18 5.51 -2.28
CA THR A 93 -17.14 6.02 -1.37
C THR A 93 -15.76 6.05 -2.00
N ASP A 94 -15.59 5.52 -3.22
CA ASP A 94 -14.36 5.59 -3.97
C ASP A 94 -14.01 7.07 -4.24
N LYS A 95 -12.82 7.49 -3.80
CA LYS A 95 -12.36 8.87 -4.02
C LYS A 95 -11.49 9.01 -5.26
N GLY A 96 -11.18 7.91 -5.95
CA GLY A 96 -10.35 7.91 -7.16
C GLY A 96 -8.89 8.32 -6.91
N ILE A 97 -8.42 8.33 -5.66
CA ILE A 97 -7.06 8.75 -5.31
C ILE A 97 -6.07 7.58 -5.20
N CYS A 98 -6.57 6.34 -5.16
CA CYS A 98 -5.79 5.11 -5.10
C CYS A 98 -6.04 4.28 -6.36
N ASN A 99 -5.02 3.55 -6.82
CA ASN A 99 -5.10 2.71 -8.01
C ASN A 99 -4.22 1.48 -7.85
N GLU A 100 -4.60 0.39 -8.51
CA GLU A 100 -3.84 -0.85 -8.62
C GLU A 100 -2.77 -0.78 -9.71
#